data_AF-A0AAW9IUD5-F1
#
_entry.id   AF-A0AAW9IUD5-F1
#
_cell.length_a   1.000
_cell.length_b   1.000
_cell.length_c   1.000
_cell.angle_alpha   90.00
_cell.angle_beta   90.00
_cell.angle_gamma   90.00
#
_symmetry.space_group_name_H-M   'P 1'
#
loop_
_entity.id
_entity.type
_entity.pdbx_description
1 polymer ?
#
loop_
_entity_poly.entity_id
_entity_poly.type
_entity_poly.pdbx_seq_one_letter_code
_entity_poly.pdbx_strand_id
1 'polypeptide(L)'
;SNATSDIEYLFPFGWGELWGIADRTDYDLTKHQDHSGQDMSYLDPTTNEKYVPYVIEPSLGADRVALAFLVDAYDEEELEGGDTRTVMHLHPSLAPYKAAILPLSKKLSEKALDVYADLSKKFNIEYDEAGSIGKRYRRQDEIGTPF
;
A
#
# COMPACT_ATOMS: atom_id res chain seq x y z
N SER A 1 25.25 11.85 -12.27
CA SER A 1 25.91 10.66 -11.69
C SER A 1 25.22 9.50 -12.33
N ASN A 2 25.89 8.62 -13.08
CA ASN A 2 25.25 7.48 -13.75
C ASN A 2 25.04 6.32 -12.75
N ALA A 3 24.72 6.66 -11.51
CA ALA A 3 24.66 5.73 -10.39
C ALA A 3 23.20 5.34 -10.13
N THR A 4 23.04 4.18 -9.53
CA THR A 4 21.76 3.74 -8.95
C THR A 4 21.78 4.02 -7.46
N SER A 5 20.65 4.48 -6.93
CA SER A 5 20.43 4.66 -5.50
C SER A 5 19.18 3.89 -5.09
N ASP A 6 19.31 3.10 -4.03
CA ASP A 6 18.21 2.27 -3.53
C ASP A 6 17.64 2.88 -2.25
N ILE A 7 16.32 2.87 -2.15
CA ILE A 7 15.59 3.12 -0.91
C ILE A 7 15.34 1.76 -0.28
N GLU A 8 15.90 1.57 0.91
CA GLU A 8 15.81 0.31 1.64
C GLU A 8 14.92 0.45 2.88
N TYR A 9 14.36 -0.67 3.31
CA TYR A 9 13.61 -0.80 4.56
C TYR A 9 14.24 -1.89 5.43
N LEU A 10 14.27 -1.64 6.74
CA LEU A 10 14.77 -2.59 7.72
C LEU A 10 13.63 -3.53 8.14
N PHE A 11 13.54 -4.68 7.49
CA PHE A 11 12.61 -5.73 7.88
C PHE A 11 13.10 -6.46 9.14
N PRO A 12 12.23 -7.24 9.82
CA PRO A 12 12.62 -8.09 10.94
C PRO A 12 13.70 -9.13 10.58
N PHE A 13 13.85 -9.45 9.29
CA PHE A 13 14.88 -10.35 8.76
C PHE A 13 16.07 -9.62 8.11
N GLY A 14 16.16 -8.30 8.22
CA GLY A 14 17.28 -7.48 7.74
C GLY A 14 16.90 -6.42 6.71
N TRP A 15 17.91 -5.72 6.19
CA TRP A 15 17.74 -4.70 5.16
C TRP A 15 17.30 -5.33 3.83
N GLY A 16 16.30 -4.71 3.20
CA GLY A 16 15.84 -5.08 1.86
C GLY A 16 15.47 -3.84 1.04
N GLU A 17 15.78 -3.88 -0.24
CA GLU A 17 15.44 -2.82 -1.20
C GLU A 17 13.91 -2.76 -1.41
N LEU A 18 13.35 -1.54 -1.38
CA LEU A 18 11.95 -1.27 -1.74
C LEU A 18 11.83 -0.62 -3.10
N TRP A 19 12.74 0.30 -3.39
CA TRP A 19 12.69 1.16 -4.56
C TRP A 19 14.09 1.49 -5.06
N GLY A 20 14.44 0.98 -6.24
CA GLY A 20 15.64 1.39 -6.97
C GLY A 20 15.39 2.63 -7.83
N ILE A 21 16.29 3.61 -7.77
CA ILE A 21 16.29 4.80 -8.62
C ILE A 21 17.57 4.77 -9.47
N ALA A 22 17.44 4.44 -10.74
CA ALA A 22 18.57 4.28 -11.66
C ALA A 22 18.66 5.41 -12.69
N ASP A 23 19.84 6.03 -12.81
CA ASP A 23 20.19 6.83 -13.99
C ASP A 23 20.72 5.90 -15.09
N ARG A 24 19.87 5.60 -16.07
CA ARG A 24 20.17 4.71 -17.20
C ARG A 24 20.74 5.44 -18.40
N THR A 25 20.94 6.77 -18.28
CA THR A 25 21.41 7.63 -19.36
C THR A 25 20.59 7.41 -20.65
N ASP A 26 21.20 7.42 -21.82
CA ASP A 26 20.55 7.20 -23.12
C ASP A 26 20.58 5.74 -23.60
N TYR A 27 21.05 4.81 -22.75
CA TYR A 27 21.32 3.42 -23.14
C TYR A 27 20.10 2.73 -23.77
N ASP A 28 18.94 2.78 -23.10
CA ASP A 28 17.75 2.04 -23.50
C ASP A 28 17.20 2.50 -24.85
N LEU A 29 17.06 3.81 -25.01
CA LEU A 29 16.54 4.40 -26.24
C LEU A 29 17.51 4.21 -27.40
N THR A 30 18.81 4.29 -27.17
CA THR A 30 19.83 3.98 -28.19
C THR A 30 19.72 2.53 -28.64
N LYS A 31 19.61 1.58 -27.71
CA LYS A 31 19.42 0.17 -28.06
C LYS A 31 18.12 -0.08 -28.82
N HIS A 32 17.01 0.55 -28.42
CA HIS A 32 15.76 0.43 -29.17
C HIS A 32 15.84 1.03 -30.56
N GLN A 33 16.48 2.19 -30.72
CA GLN A 33 16.72 2.82 -32.02
C GLN A 33 17.53 1.91 -32.95
N ASP A 34 18.67 1.36 -32.47
CA ASP A 34 19.55 0.51 -33.26
C ASP A 34 18.85 -0.76 -33.80
N HIS A 35 17.97 -1.37 -32.99
CA HIS A 35 17.30 -2.61 -33.36
C HIS A 35 15.97 -2.40 -34.11
N SER A 36 15.28 -1.29 -33.86
CA SER A 36 13.98 -1.00 -34.50
C SER A 36 14.13 -0.17 -35.79
N GLY A 37 15.25 0.55 -35.96
CA GLY A 37 15.46 1.51 -37.04
C GLY A 37 14.60 2.77 -36.93
N GLN A 38 13.84 2.95 -35.85
CA GLN A 38 13.04 4.15 -35.59
C GLN A 38 13.89 5.19 -34.84
N ASP A 39 13.84 6.45 -35.28
CA ASP A 39 14.53 7.55 -34.63
C ASP A 39 13.91 7.85 -33.25
N MET A 40 14.69 7.69 -32.18
CA MET A 40 14.28 7.91 -30.78
C MET A 40 14.79 9.24 -30.23
N SER A 41 15.39 10.08 -31.08
CA SER A 41 15.90 11.39 -30.65
C SER A 41 14.81 12.44 -30.53
N TYR A 42 15.04 13.38 -29.62
CA TYR A 42 14.18 14.52 -29.33
C TYR A 42 14.85 15.80 -29.83
N LEU A 43 14.07 16.70 -30.43
CA LEU A 43 14.51 18.05 -30.79
C LEU A 43 13.99 19.01 -29.73
N ASP A 44 14.89 19.60 -28.95
CA ASP A 44 14.51 20.59 -27.93
C ASP A 44 14.07 21.89 -28.63
N PRO A 45 12.83 22.38 -28.41
CA PRO A 45 12.31 23.58 -29.07
C PRO A 45 12.96 24.88 -28.57
N THR A 46 13.67 24.84 -27.44
CA THR A 46 14.32 26.00 -26.82
C THR A 46 15.76 26.13 -27.30
N THR A 47 16.50 25.02 -27.33
CA THR A 47 17.92 25.02 -27.73
C THR A 47 18.12 24.67 -29.21
N ASN A 48 17.12 24.09 -29.87
CA ASN A 48 17.20 23.48 -31.20
C ASN A 48 18.25 22.35 -31.31
N GLU A 49 18.64 21.75 -30.18
CA GLU A 49 19.55 20.62 -30.15
C GLU A 49 18.78 19.30 -30.27
N LYS A 50 19.33 18.37 -31.07
CA LYS A 50 18.78 17.04 -31.27
C LYS A 50 19.61 16.03 -30.48
N TYR A 51 18.99 15.31 -29.55
CA TYR A 51 19.69 14.33 -28.70
C TYR A 51 18.78 13.15 -28.33
N VAL A 52 19.37 12.04 -27.88
CA VAL A 52 18.62 10.92 -27.30
C VAL A 52 18.42 11.22 -25.81
N PRO A 53 17.19 11.30 -25.30
CA PRO A 53 16.96 11.72 -23.92
C PRO A 53 17.44 10.66 -22.92
N TYR A 54 17.85 11.13 -21.75
CA TYR A 54 18.25 10.25 -20.66
C TYR A 54 17.01 9.68 -19.94
N VAL A 55 17.13 8.44 -19.49
CA VAL A 55 16.11 7.71 -18.75
C VAL A 55 16.50 7.64 -17.29
N ILE A 56 15.65 8.23 -16.43
CA ILE A 56 15.68 8.01 -14.99
C ILE A 56 14.57 7.02 -14.65
N GLU A 57 14.94 5.86 -14.12
CA GLU A 57 14.02 4.77 -13.80
C GLU A 57 13.82 4.65 -12.28
N PRO A 58 12.69 5.15 -11.75
CA PRO A 58 12.20 4.77 -10.44
C PRO A 58 11.43 3.43 -10.55
N SER A 59 12.00 2.36 -10.00
CA SER A 59 11.39 1.03 -9.96
C SER A 59 11.00 0.63 -8.54
N LEU A 60 9.70 0.53 -8.28
CA LEU A 60 9.13 0.22 -6.96
C LEU A 60 8.57 -1.21 -6.93
N GLY A 61 8.99 -2.02 -5.94
CA GLY A 61 8.43 -3.34 -5.71
C GLY A 61 7.11 -3.29 -4.93
N ALA A 62 5.96 -3.36 -5.62
CA ALA A 62 4.63 -3.27 -5.00
C ALA A 62 4.43 -4.29 -3.84
N ASP A 63 4.83 -5.55 -4.06
CA ASP A 63 4.72 -6.60 -3.03
C ASP A 63 5.61 -6.33 -1.82
N ARG A 64 6.81 -5.79 -2.03
CA ARG A 64 7.73 -5.46 -0.93
C ARG A 64 7.24 -4.28 -0.11
N VAL A 65 6.66 -3.28 -0.77
CA VAL A 65 6.02 -2.14 -0.10
C VAL A 65 4.81 -2.59 0.70
N ALA A 66 3.97 -3.47 0.14
CA ALA A 66 2.86 -4.06 0.86
C ALA A 66 3.33 -4.84 2.11
N LEU A 67 4.38 -5.65 1.98
CA LEU A 67 4.98 -6.34 3.12
C LEU A 67 5.52 -5.36 4.17
N ALA A 68 6.19 -4.28 3.74
CA ALA A 68 6.69 -3.26 4.66
C ALA A 68 5.56 -2.61 5.46
N PHE A 69 4.42 -2.29 4.82
CA PHE A 69 3.25 -1.78 5.53
C PHE A 69 2.67 -2.78 6.54
N LEU A 70 2.63 -4.06 6.20
CA LEU A 70 2.14 -5.09 7.12
C LEU A 70 3.06 -5.26 8.33
N VAL A 71 4.37 -5.28 8.08
CA VAL A 71 5.38 -5.39 9.13
C VAL A 71 5.34 -4.18 10.06
N ASP A 72 5.26 -2.98 9.51
CA ASP A 72 5.26 -1.73 10.29
C ASP A 72 3.98 -1.55 11.11
N ALA A 73 2.85 -2.01 10.58
CA ALA A 73 1.56 -1.93 11.27
C ALA A 73 1.35 -3.04 12.32
N TYR A 74 2.09 -4.15 12.25
CA TYR A 74 1.88 -5.30 13.13
C TYR A 74 2.29 -4.98 14.57
N ASP A 75 1.38 -5.25 15.51
CA ASP A 75 1.63 -5.10 16.94
C ASP A 75 0.94 -6.22 17.74
N GLU A 76 1.56 -6.60 18.85
CA GLU A 76 1.02 -7.52 19.84
C GLU A 76 0.88 -6.80 21.18
N GLU A 77 -0.34 -6.46 21.55
CA GLU A 77 -0.62 -5.74 22.79
C GLU A 77 -0.98 -6.71 23.92
N GLU A 78 -0.30 -6.59 25.05
CA GLU A 78 -0.66 -7.28 26.29
C GLU A 78 -1.89 -6.63 26.94
N LEU A 79 -2.91 -7.42 27.20
CA LEU A 79 -4.14 -7.00 27.87
C LEU A 79 -4.09 -7.31 29.37
N GLU A 80 -4.89 -6.57 30.13
CA GLU A 80 -5.13 -6.87 31.54
C GLU A 80 -5.63 -8.31 31.71
N GLY A 81 -4.93 -9.09 32.54
CA GLY A 81 -5.24 -10.51 32.75
C GLY A 81 -4.33 -11.49 32.00
N GLY A 82 -3.31 -11.00 31.28
CA GLY A 82 -2.28 -11.84 30.64
C GLY A 82 -2.72 -12.45 29.31
N ASP A 83 -3.77 -11.91 28.69
CA ASP A 83 -4.16 -12.24 27.32
C ASP A 83 -3.45 -11.30 26.35
N THR A 84 -3.19 -11.75 25.11
CA THR A 84 -2.59 -10.91 24.07
C THR A 84 -3.58 -10.66 22.95
N ARG A 85 -3.54 -9.46 22.35
CA ARG A 85 -4.26 -9.18 21.11
C ARG A 85 -3.29 -8.76 20.02
N THR A 86 -3.51 -9.27 18.82
CA THR A 86 -2.86 -8.80 17.61
C THR A 86 -3.64 -7.61 17.07
N VAL A 87 -2.93 -6.54 16.74
CA VAL A 87 -3.51 -5.31 16.16
C VAL A 87 -2.68 -4.92 14.95
N MET A 88 -3.36 -4.48 13.88
CA MET A 88 -2.72 -3.90 12.71
C MET A 88 -2.97 -2.39 12.69
N HIS A 89 -1.98 -1.57 13.04
CA HIS A 89 -2.06 -0.11 13.06
C HIS A 89 -1.92 0.50 11.66
N LEU A 90 -2.71 0.02 10.70
CA LEU A 90 -2.67 0.52 9.33
C LEU A 90 -3.15 1.97 9.27
N HIS A 91 -2.41 2.80 8.53
CA HIS A 91 -2.88 4.16 8.23
C HIS A 91 -4.26 4.08 7.53
N PRO A 92 -5.24 4.96 7.86
CA PRO A 92 -6.60 4.86 7.32
C PRO A 92 -6.69 4.83 5.78
N SER A 93 -5.74 5.44 5.08
CA SER A 93 -5.65 5.38 3.61
C SER A 93 -5.30 3.97 3.09
N LEU A 94 -4.51 3.20 3.83
CA LEU A 94 -4.02 1.87 3.46
C LEU A 94 -4.93 0.74 3.96
N ALA A 95 -5.72 0.98 5.02
CA ALA A 95 -6.59 -0.03 5.60
C ALA A 95 -7.55 -0.65 4.55
N PRO A 96 -7.66 -2.00 4.46
CA PRO A 96 -8.52 -2.68 3.49
C PRO A 96 -10.00 -2.32 3.64
N TYR A 97 -10.46 -2.26 4.89
CA TYR A 97 -11.78 -1.78 5.29
C TYR A 97 -11.63 -0.45 6.02
N LYS A 98 -12.55 0.48 5.76
CA LYS A 98 -12.53 1.81 6.36
C LYS A 98 -13.31 1.85 7.66
N ALA A 99 -14.40 1.10 7.75
CA ALA A 99 -15.12 0.97 9.01
C ALA A 99 -15.81 -0.39 9.13
N ALA A 100 -16.17 -0.76 10.35
CA ALA A 100 -16.98 -1.94 10.66
C ALA A 100 -18.30 -1.57 11.34
N ILE A 101 -19.42 -2.08 10.81
CA ILE A 101 -20.76 -1.86 11.36
C ILE A 101 -21.15 -3.07 12.22
N LEU A 102 -21.15 -2.87 13.54
CA LEU A 102 -21.29 -3.93 14.54
C LEU A 102 -22.53 -3.71 15.42
N PRO A 103 -23.72 -4.27 15.09
CA PRO A 103 -24.92 -4.07 15.90
C PRO A 103 -24.76 -4.70 17.29
N LEU A 104 -25.08 -3.96 18.37
CA LEU A 104 -24.95 -4.48 19.74
C LEU A 104 -25.87 -5.68 20.02
N SER A 105 -27.03 -5.75 19.36
CA SER A 105 -27.96 -6.87 19.44
C SER A 105 -28.69 -7.07 18.12
N LYS A 106 -29.26 -8.27 17.92
CA LYS A 106 -30.05 -8.61 16.72
C LYS A 106 -31.26 -7.70 16.48
N LYS A 107 -31.77 -7.04 17.53
CA LYS A 107 -32.89 -6.09 17.41
C LYS A 107 -32.48 -4.79 16.69
N LEU A 108 -31.18 -4.52 16.59
CA LEU A 108 -30.64 -3.33 15.94
C LEU A 108 -30.11 -3.63 14.53
N SER A 109 -30.14 -4.89 14.08
CA SER A 109 -29.56 -5.31 12.81
C SER A 109 -30.16 -4.57 11.61
N GLU A 110 -31.48 -4.32 11.59
CA GLU A 110 -32.13 -3.61 10.48
C GLU A 110 -31.54 -2.21 10.29
N LYS A 111 -31.47 -1.40 11.37
CA LYS A 111 -30.88 -0.06 11.30
C LYS A 111 -29.38 -0.09 11.00
N ALA A 112 -28.67 -1.10 11.48
CA ALA A 112 -27.25 -1.28 11.20
C ALA A 112 -27.01 -1.61 9.71
N LEU A 113 -27.88 -2.42 9.11
CA LEU A 113 -27.84 -2.72 7.67
C LEU A 113 -28.12 -1.48 6.82
N ASP A 114 -29.00 -0.58 7.26
CA ASP A 114 -29.21 0.70 6.56
C ASP A 114 -27.92 1.54 6.54
N VAL A 115 -27.24 1.68 7.68
CA VAL A 115 -25.96 2.41 7.79
C VAL A 115 -24.88 1.73 6.94
N TYR A 116 -24.79 0.41 7.01
CA TYR A 116 -23.88 -0.38 6.19
C TYR A 116 -24.14 -0.14 4.69
N ALA A 117 -25.40 -0.22 4.25
CA ALA A 117 -25.78 -0.01 2.86
C ALA A 117 -25.45 1.40 2.36
N ASP A 118 -25.57 2.42 3.22
CA ASP A 118 -25.25 3.80 2.87
C ASP A 118 -23.75 4.06 2.77
N LEU A 119 -22.95 3.52 3.69
CA LEU A 119 -21.50 3.71 3.69
C LEU A 119 -20.79 2.85 2.63
N SER A 120 -21.29 1.63 2.38
CA SER A 120 -20.72 0.71 1.39
C SER A 120 -20.80 1.22 -0.04
N LYS A 121 -21.64 2.24 -0.31
CA LYS A 121 -21.69 2.93 -1.61
C LYS A 121 -20.42 3.74 -1.91
N LYS A 122 -19.64 4.09 -0.89
CA LYS A 122 -18.51 5.02 -0.98
C LYS A 122 -17.19 4.43 -0.49
N PHE A 123 -17.26 3.44 0.40
CA PHE A 123 -16.11 2.90 1.10
C PHE A 123 -16.21 1.38 1.20
N ASN A 124 -15.07 0.72 1.39
CA ASN A 124 -15.04 -0.68 1.80
C ASN A 124 -15.42 -0.75 3.28
N ILE A 125 -16.58 -1.33 3.57
CA ILE A 125 -17.15 -1.43 4.91
C ILE A 125 -17.41 -2.89 5.21
N GLU A 126 -17.16 -3.30 6.45
CA GLU A 126 -17.48 -4.64 6.95
C GLU A 126 -18.76 -4.59 7.80
N TYR A 127 -19.59 -5.64 7.74
CA TYR A 127 -20.74 -5.82 8.63
C TYR A 127 -20.62 -7.14 9.36
N ASP A 128 -20.75 -7.12 10.69
CA ASP A 128 -20.62 -8.33 11.49
C ASP A 128 -21.54 -8.31 12.71
N GLU A 129 -22.40 -9.32 12.81
CA GLU A 129 -23.31 -9.57 13.94
C GLU A 129 -23.06 -10.92 14.65
N ALA A 130 -22.00 -11.63 14.29
CA ALA A 130 -21.71 -12.96 14.79
C ALA A 130 -20.87 -12.92 16.08
N GLY A 131 -21.41 -13.51 17.16
CA GLY A 131 -20.70 -13.63 18.44
C GLY A 131 -20.77 -12.36 19.31
N SER A 132 -19.96 -12.33 20.37
CA SER A 132 -19.95 -11.20 21.31
C SER A 132 -19.33 -9.95 20.67
N ILE A 133 -19.70 -8.75 21.16
CA ILE A 133 -19.18 -7.49 20.63
C ILE A 133 -17.65 -7.41 20.75
N GLY A 134 -17.06 -7.91 21.84
CA GLY A 134 -15.61 -7.95 22.01
C GLY A 134 -14.89 -8.84 20.99
N LYS A 135 -15.48 -9.99 20.61
CA LYS A 135 -14.93 -10.84 19.55
C LYS A 135 -14.98 -10.16 18.18
N ARG A 136 -16.00 -9.34 17.94
CA ARG A 136 -16.12 -8.56 16.70
C ARG A 136 -15.08 -7.46 16.63
N TYR A 137 -14.87 -6.71 17.73
CA TYR A 137 -13.78 -5.73 17.78
C TYR A 137 -12.41 -6.39 17.56
N ARG A 138 -12.11 -7.52 18.21
CA ARG A 138 -10.83 -8.23 17.98
C ARG A 138 -10.59 -8.59 16.52
N ARG A 139 -11.61 -9.08 15.79
CA ARG A 139 -11.47 -9.37 14.36
C ARG A 139 -11.12 -8.13 13.52
N GLN A 140 -11.63 -6.95 13.92
CA GLN A 140 -11.39 -5.70 13.20
C GLN A 140 -10.02 -5.11 13.54
N ASP A 141 -9.62 -5.20 14.82
CA ASP A 141 -8.27 -4.85 15.28
C ASP A 141 -7.21 -5.69 14.53
N GLU A 142 -7.43 -7.02 14.40
CA GLU A 142 -6.53 -7.96 13.72
C GLU A 142 -6.33 -7.66 12.22
N ILE A 143 -7.30 -7.01 11.56
CA ILE A 143 -7.20 -6.66 10.13
C ILE A 143 -6.96 -5.16 9.90
N GLY A 144 -6.83 -4.38 10.97
CA GLY A 144 -6.49 -2.95 10.94
C GLY A 144 -7.59 -2.06 10.40
N THR A 145 -8.85 -2.40 10.68
CA THR A 145 -9.99 -1.52 10.38
C THR A 145 -9.95 -0.32 11.34
N PRO A 146 -9.87 0.92 10.83
CA PRO A 146 -9.62 2.09 11.67
C PRO A 146 -10.86 2.63 12.40
N PHE A 147 -12.08 2.32 11.92
CA PHE A 147 -13.33 2.90 12.43
C PHE A 147 -14.47 1.88 12.66
#